data_AF-A0A1I0EGN9-F1
#
_entry.id   AF-A0A1I0EGN9-F1
#
_cell.length_a   1.000
_cell.length_b   1.000
_cell.length_c   1.000
_cell.angle_alpha   90.00
_cell.angle_beta   90.00
_cell.angle_gamma   90.00
#
_symmetry.space_group_name_H-M   'P 1'
#
loop_
_entity.id
_entity.type
_entity.pdbx_description
1 polymer ?
#
loop_
_entity_poly.entity_id
_entity_poly.type
_entity_poly.pdbx_seq_one_letter_code
_entity_poly.pdbx_strand_id
1 'polypeptide(L)'
;MSTRGRAYIGAAHKAAITIDNSLDYDAGDIQEITLTMTKKAANGDVVVQFTKSAAEVQIEGKDRLMLYIHPGKVPEAGSYRVRVNWTDKNGQPHRGTVVENGIIRFYD
;
A
#
# COMPACT_ATOMS: atom_id res chain seq x y z
N MET A 1 -1.85 17.07 -0.66
CA MET A 1 -2.50 16.57 0.58
C MET A 1 -2.91 15.13 0.36
N SER A 2 -2.52 14.21 1.25
CA SER A 2 -3.14 12.88 1.31
C SER A 2 -4.48 13.02 2.02
N THR A 3 -5.56 13.09 1.26
CA THR A 3 -6.89 13.27 1.82
C THR A 3 -7.31 11.96 2.45
N ARG A 4 -7.22 11.88 3.79
CA ARG A 4 -7.88 10.81 4.54
C ARG A 4 -9.34 10.73 4.10
N GLY A 5 -9.71 9.65 3.43
CA GLY A 5 -11.10 9.22 3.27
C GLY A 5 -11.68 9.21 1.85
N ARG A 6 -11.03 9.77 0.82
CA ARG A 6 -11.56 9.76 -0.56
C ARG A 6 -10.46 9.63 -1.63
N ALA A 7 -10.42 8.48 -2.29
CA ALA A 7 -9.68 8.24 -3.53
C ALA A 7 -10.69 7.98 -4.66
N TYR A 8 -10.38 8.39 -5.89
CA TYR A 8 -11.25 8.22 -7.05
C TYR A 8 -10.59 7.33 -8.09
N ILE A 9 -11.36 6.50 -8.78
CA ILE A 9 -10.85 5.72 -9.92
C ILE A 9 -10.35 6.69 -11.00
N GLY A 10 -9.30 6.30 -11.73
CA GLY A 10 -8.78 7.10 -12.85
C GLY A 10 -8.04 8.37 -12.41
N ALA A 11 -7.96 8.66 -11.11
CA ALA A 11 -7.17 9.75 -10.56
C ALA A 11 -5.92 9.22 -9.86
N ALA A 12 -4.85 10.02 -9.89
CA ALA A 12 -3.69 9.77 -9.06
C ALA A 12 -4.06 10.10 -7.61
N HIS A 13 -3.71 9.22 -6.67
CA HIS A 13 -3.99 9.46 -5.26
C HIS A 13 -2.83 9.04 -4.36
N LYS A 14 -2.59 9.85 -3.32
CA LYS A 14 -1.61 9.54 -2.26
C LYS A 14 -2.33 8.97 -1.05
N ALA A 15 -2.06 7.72 -0.72
CA ALA A 15 -2.59 7.08 0.48
C ALA A 15 -1.49 6.95 1.54
N ALA A 16 -1.80 7.39 2.76
CA ALA A 16 -0.96 7.09 3.92
C ALA A 16 -1.43 5.76 4.52
N ILE A 17 -0.51 4.84 4.78
CA ILE A 17 -0.80 3.65 5.57
C ILE A 17 0.15 3.58 6.75
N THR A 18 -0.42 3.32 7.92
CA THR A 18 0.35 3.01 9.12
C THR A 18 0.55 1.51 9.18
N ILE A 19 1.80 1.08 9.28
CA ILE A 19 2.19 -0.31 9.41
C ILE A 19 2.81 -0.53 10.79
N ASP A 20 2.40 -1.61 11.43
CA ASP A 20 3.09 -2.18 12.59
C ASP A 20 4.04 -3.26 12.09
N ASN A 21 5.27 -3.19 12.58
CA ASN A 21 6.42 -3.87 12.03
C ASN A 21 6.93 -4.95 12.98
N SER A 22 7.57 -5.99 12.45
CA SER A 22 8.40 -6.87 13.26
C SER A 22 9.54 -6.05 13.89
N LEU A 23 10.06 -6.53 15.02
CA LEU A 23 11.01 -5.81 15.90
C LEU A 23 12.33 -5.34 15.22
N ASP A 24 12.62 -5.76 13.99
CA ASP A 24 13.90 -5.54 13.30
C ASP A 24 13.84 -4.53 12.13
N TYR A 25 12.78 -3.72 12.02
CA TYR A 25 12.59 -2.80 10.89
C TYR A 25 13.36 -1.46 11.03
N ASP A 26 14.23 -1.17 10.07
CA ASP A 26 14.71 0.19 9.76
C ASP A 26 14.27 0.57 8.34
N ALA A 27 13.65 1.76 8.19
CA ALA A 27 13.22 2.28 6.89
C ALA A 27 14.38 2.43 5.90
N GLY A 28 15.60 2.65 6.39
CA GLY A 28 16.82 2.72 5.58
C GLY A 28 17.25 1.38 4.96
N ASP A 29 16.70 0.27 5.45
CA ASP A 29 17.07 -1.08 4.99
C ASP A 29 16.14 -1.62 3.91
N ILE A 30 15.08 -0.92 3.55
CA ILE A 30 14.16 -1.39 2.53
C ILE A 30 14.75 -1.18 1.14
N GLN A 31 14.73 -2.22 0.32
CA GLN A 31 15.08 -2.14 -1.09
C GLN A 31 13.83 -1.99 -1.97
N GLU A 32 12.82 -2.81 -1.71
CA GLU A 32 11.60 -2.90 -2.53
C GLU A 32 10.38 -3.16 -1.66
N ILE A 33 9.26 -2.52 -2.00
CA ILE A 33 7.98 -2.67 -1.30
C ILE A 33 6.93 -3.13 -2.29
N THR A 34 6.27 -4.24 -1.94
CA THR A 34 5.13 -4.77 -2.68
C THR A 34 3.85 -4.58 -1.88
N LEU A 35 2.86 -3.96 -2.52
CA LEU A 35 1.53 -3.78 -1.98
C LEU A 35 0.53 -4.59 -2.77
N THR A 36 -0.30 -5.33 -2.04
CA THR A 36 -1.41 -6.09 -2.60
C THR A 36 -2.71 -5.53 -2.03
N MET A 37 -3.57 -5.04 -2.92
CA MET A 37 -4.91 -4.58 -2.62
C MET A 37 -5.91 -5.61 -3.13
N THR A 38 -6.77 -6.12 -2.26
CA THR A 38 -7.77 -7.14 -2.61
C THR A 38 -9.17 -6.65 -2.28
N LYS A 39 -10.04 -6.61 -3.28
CA LYS A 39 -11.50 -6.41 -3.12
C LYS A 39 -12.17 -7.75 -3.40
N LYS A 40 -13.00 -8.22 -2.47
CA LYS A 40 -13.90 -9.34 -2.74
C LYS A 40 -15.07 -8.84 -3.58
N ALA A 41 -15.30 -9.43 -4.76
CA ALA A 41 -16.46 -9.14 -5.60
C ALA A 41 -17.29 -10.41 -5.83
N ALA A 42 -18.54 -10.23 -6.28
CA ALA A 42 -19.46 -11.34 -6.52
C ALA A 42 -18.91 -12.36 -7.54
N ASN A 43 -18.08 -11.91 -8.47
CA ASN A 43 -17.52 -12.72 -9.57
C ASN A 43 -16.08 -13.17 -9.30
N GLY A 44 -15.58 -13.00 -8.07
CA GLY A 44 -14.20 -13.34 -7.69
C GLY A 44 -13.47 -12.17 -7.02
N ASP A 45 -12.25 -12.43 -6.56
CA ASP A 45 -11.42 -11.42 -5.92
C ASP A 45 -10.73 -10.55 -6.99
N VAL A 46 -10.91 -9.23 -6.88
CA VAL A 46 -10.13 -8.25 -7.64
C VAL A 46 -8.85 -7.97 -6.88
N VAL A 47 -7.72 -8.36 -7.46
CA VAL A 47 -6.39 -8.15 -6.87
C VAL A 47 -5.63 -7.13 -7.69
N VAL A 48 -5.14 -6.10 -7.01
CA VAL A 48 -4.27 -5.09 -7.59
C VAL A 48 -2.95 -5.12 -6.84
N GLN A 49 -1.85 -5.31 -7.56
CA GLN A 49 -0.51 -5.37 -6.97
C GLN A 49 0.39 -4.29 -7.56
N PHE A 50 1.18 -3.66 -6.69
CA PHE A 50 2.21 -2.71 -7.07
C PHE A 50 3.50 -3.07 -6.36
N THR A 51 4.59 -2.99 -7.10
CA THR A 51 5.93 -3.12 -6.56
C THR A 51 6.67 -1.83 -6.85
N LYS A 52 7.30 -1.26 -5.83
CA LYS A 52 7.98 0.04 -5.87
C LYS A 52 9.32 -0.08 -5.19
N SER A 53 10.34 0.56 -5.77
CA SER A 53 11.62 0.71 -5.09
C SER A 53 11.47 1.62 -3.87
N ALA A 54 12.35 1.50 -2.87
CA ALA A 54 12.33 2.39 -1.71
C ALA A 54 12.49 3.88 -2.09
N ALA A 55 13.17 4.19 -3.20
CA ALA A 55 13.29 5.55 -3.71
C ALA A 55 11.96 6.15 -4.20
N GLU A 56 11.00 5.31 -4.58
CA GLU A 56 9.66 5.73 -5.03
C GLU A 56 8.64 5.76 -3.88
N VAL A 57 9.00 5.24 -2.71
CA VAL A 57 8.13 5.22 -1.54
C VAL A 57 8.61 6.27 -0.54
N GLN A 58 7.76 7.24 -0.27
CA GLN A 58 8.07 8.21 0.78
C GLN A 58 7.75 7.59 2.14
N ILE A 59 8.78 7.24 2.91
CA ILE A 59 8.62 6.74 4.27
C ILE A 59 8.72 7.95 5.21
N GLU A 60 7.61 8.32 5.85
CA GLU A 60 7.53 9.53 6.71
C GLU A 60 7.96 9.24 8.17
N GLY A 61 8.23 7.97 8.50
CA GLY A 61 8.67 7.51 9.82
C GLY A 61 8.85 5.99 9.88
N LYS A 62 9.20 5.42 11.04
CA LYS A 62 9.37 3.97 11.20
C LYS A 62 8.09 3.16 10.96
N ASP A 63 6.93 3.78 11.12
CA ASP A 63 5.61 3.14 11.11
C ASP A 63 4.70 3.65 9.98
N ARG A 64 5.13 4.68 9.24
CA ARG A 64 4.25 5.39 8.30
C ARG A 64 4.82 5.42 6.89
N LEU A 65 4.03 4.86 5.98
CA LEU A 65 4.39 4.72 4.58
C LEU A 65 3.41 5.49 3.68
N MET A 66 3.95 6.34 2.81
CA MET A 66 3.17 7.09 1.82
C MET A 66 3.23 6.40 0.47
N LEU A 67 2.05 6.04 -0.02
CA LEU A 67 1.83 5.35 -1.28
C LEU A 67 1.39 6.30 -2.37
N TYR A 68 1.88 6.07 -3.58
CA TYR A 68 1.37 6.70 -4.78
C TYR A 68 0.67 5.69 -5.68
N ILE A 69 -0.63 5.88 -5.87
CA ILE A 69 -1.48 5.01 -6.70
C ILE A 69 -1.75 5.77 -8.00
N HIS A 70 -1.28 5.22 -9.12
CA HIS A 70 -1.41 5.85 -10.43
C HIS A 70 -2.84 5.73 -10.99
N PRO A 71 -3.28 6.68 -11.83
CA PRO A 71 -4.50 6.56 -12.62
C PRO A 71 -4.61 5.22 -13.34
N GLY A 72 -5.82 4.65 -13.41
CA GLY A 72 -6.11 3.44 -14.19
C GLY A 72 -5.54 2.13 -13.63
N LYS A 73 -4.81 2.18 -12.52
CA LYS A 73 -4.31 0.97 -11.84
C LYS A 73 -5.38 0.24 -11.03
N VAL A 74 -6.39 0.96 -10.57
CA VAL A 74 -7.53 0.40 -9.85
C VAL A 74 -8.68 0.29 -10.85
N PRO A 75 -9.14 -0.93 -11.19
CA PRO A 75 -10.11 -1.13 -12.25
C PRO A 75 -11.56 -0.87 -11.80
N GLU A 76 -11.83 -0.85 -10.50
CA GLU A 76 -13.19 -0.77 -9.96
C GLU A 76 -13.27 0.00 -8.64
N ALA A 77 -14.40 0.66 -8.38
CA ALA A 77 -14.68 1.31 -7.11
C ALA A 77 -14.89 0.26 -6.02
N GLY A 78 -14.67 0.66 -4.77
CA GLY A 78 -14.98 -0.15 -3.60
C GLY A 78 -13.90 -0.12 -2.53
N SER A 79 -14.08 -0.99 -1.53
CA SER A 79 -13.16 -1.14 -0.41
C SER A 79 -12.15 -2.24 -0.71
N TYR A 80 -10.87 -1.89 -0.72
CA TYR A 80 -9.77 -2.81 -0.95
C TYR A 80 -9.01 -3.06 0.34
N ARG A 81 -8.84 -4.33 0.72
CA ARG A 81 -7.97 -4.73 1.83
C ARG A 81 -6.52 -4.69 1.37
N VAL A 82 -5.67 -4.03 2.14
CA VAL A 82 -4.25 -3.83 1.85
C VAL A 82 -3.42 -4.85 2.61
N ARG A 83 -2.43 -5.41 1.93
CA ARG A 83 -1.29 -6.13 2.50
C ARG A 83 0.00 -5.48 2.00
N VAL A 84 1.00 -5.45 2.87
CA VAL A 84 2.31 -4.89 2.56
C VAL A 84 3.36 -5.96 2.82
N ASN A 85 4.22 -6.17 1.84
CA ASN A 85 5.44 -6.96 1.96
C ASN A 85 6.60 -6.09 1.49
N TRP A 86 7.80 -6.33 1.98
CA TRP A 86 9.00 -5.67 1.48
C TRP A 86 10.18 -6.63 1.50
N THR A 87 11.19 -6.29 0.70
CA THR A 87 12.47 -6.96 0.68
C THR A 87 13.50 -5.97 1.21
N ASP A 88 14.31 -6.40 2.18
CA ASP A 88 15.40 -5.57 2.69
C ASP A 88 16.62 -5.57 1.74
N LYS A 89 17.62 -4.73 2.03
CA LYS A 89 18.86 -4.60 1.27
C LYS A 89 19.69 -5.88 1.19
N ASN A 90 19.44 -6.84 2.09
CA ASN A 90 20.07 -8.16 2.10
C ASN A 90 19.26 -9.18 1.29
N GLY A 91 18.15 -8.77 0.68
CA GLY A 91 17.25 -9.65 -0.05
C GLY A 91 16.29 -10.44 0.82
N GLN A 92 16.21 -10.19 2.14
CA GLN A 92 15.28 -10.94 3.00
C GLN A 92 13.85 -10.39 2.88
N PRO A 93 12.85 -11.28 2.71
CA PRO A 93 11.46 -10.88 2.63
C PRO A 93 10.87 -10.66 4.03
N HIS A 94 10.07 -9.62 4.14
CA HIS A 94 9.37 -9.21 5.35
C HIS A 94 7.91 -8.88 5.05
N ARG A 95 7.09 -8.86 6.10
CA ARG A 95 5.65 -8.58 6.00
C ARG A 95 5.21 -7.59 7.06
N GLY A 96 4.46 -6.58 6.63
CA GLY A 96 3.86 -5.58 7.50
C GLY A 96 2.43 -5.91 7.87
N THR A 97 2.01 -5.45 9.04
CA THR A 97 0.61 -5.45 9.46
C THR A 97 0.06 -4.03 9.35
N VAL A 98 -0.99 -3.80 8.57
CA VAL A 98 -1.59 -2.46 8.47
C VAL A 98 -2.49 -2.21 9.69
N VAL A 99 -2.23 -1.13 10.43
CA VAL A 99 -2.88 -0.84 11.73
C VAL A 99 -4.25 -0.19 11.57
N GLU A 100 -4.42 0.72 10.60
CA GLU A 100 -5.66 1.49 10.40
C GLU A 100 -6.63 0.74 9.46
N ASN A 101 -7.35 -0.26 9.99
CA ASN A 101 -8.37 -1.09 9.30
C ASN A 101 -7.93 -1.80 8.00
N GLY A 102 -6.71 -1.54 7.51
CA GLY A 102 -6.16 -2.10 6.29
C GLY A 102 -7.01 -1.87 5.05
N ILE A 103 -7.83 -0.81 4.99
CA ILE A 103 -8.80 -0.60 3.89
C ILE A 103 -8.58 0.75 3.22
N ILE A 104 -8.42 0.74 1.89
CA ILE A 104 -8.51 1.94 1.04
C ILE A 104 -9.83 1.89 0.29
N ARG A 105 -10.55 3.02 0.25
CA ARG A 105 -11.83 3.15 -0.46
C ARG A 105 -11.65 4.00 -1.71
N PHE A 106 -12.01 3.41 -2.86
CA PHE A 106 -12.08 4.10 -4.14
C PHE A 106 -13.55 4.35 -4.51
N TYR A 107 -13.85 5.58 -4.91
CA TYR A 107 -15.14 6.02 -5.41
C TYR A 107 -15.05 6.25 -6.93
N ASP A 108 -16.18 6.23 -7.61
CA ASP A 108 -16.29 6.65 -9.01
C ASP A 108 -16.17 8.18 -9.14
#